data_AF-X1Q0V7-F1
#
_entry.id   AF-X1Q0V7-F1
#
_cell.length_a   1.000
_cell.length_b   1.000
_cell.length_c   1.000
_cell.angle_alpha   90.00
_cell.angle_beta   90.00
_cell.angle_gamma   90.00
#
_symmetry.space_group_name_H-M   'P 1'
#
loop_
_entity.id
_entity.type
_entity.pdbx_description
1 polymer ?
#
loop_
_entity_poly.entity_id
_entity_poly.type
_entity_poly.pdbx_seq_one_letter_code
_entity_poly.pdbx_strand_id
1 'polypeptide(L)'
;MKLFFRDLTEKDIPAILDISKDIWEGDDYIPDVIERWLNEDDKLVYGAFLEEEMKELIGLGRVKMFSNGVAWLEGGRVKITLQKKGIGRDLMKYAIDYAIQAGAKVAQYDTSSRNFGSKSLAKFHGFKEKKRMEVLECKMRELKLSKSDFSQIRKLTNEEAKDIYKKMDIGPGNELNIGWSYIPLLNLEDKNSLWLTNSEAILQKIDIKTRAQPEKPRENE
;
A
#
# COMPACT_ATOMS: atom_id res chain seq x y z
N MET A 1 -1.52 -9.44 -26.98
CA MET A 1 -2.87 -9.82 -26.53
C MET A 1 -3.60 -8.54 -26.20
N LYS A 2 -4.79 -8.31 -26.74
CA LYS A 2 -5.57 -7.11 -26.41
C LYS A 2 -6.27 -7.34 -25.07
N LEU A 3 -6.21 -6.36 -24.17
CA LEU A 3 -6.98 -6.34 -22.93
C LEU A 3 -8.05 -5.26 -23.00
N PHE A 4 -9.15 -5.53 -22.33
CA PHE A 4 -10.25 -4.60 -22.11
C PHE A 4 -10.30 -4.27 -20.62
N PHE A 5 -10.67 -3.04 -20.29
CA PHE A 5 -10.69 -2.54 -18.93
C PHE A 5 -12.01 -1.81 -18.64
N ARG A 6 -12.49 -1.95 -17.41
CA ARG A 6 -13.59 -1.15 -16.85
C ARG A 6 -13.42 -1.02 -15.34
N ASP A 7 -14.16 -0.08 -14.78
CA ASP A 7 -14.38 -0.01 -13.34
C ASP A 7 -15.15 -1.25 -12.86
N LEU A 8 -14.79 -1.71 -11.66
CA LEU A 8 -15.39 -2.84 -10.98
C LEU A 8 -16.48 -2.34 -10.03
N THR A 9 -17.45 -3.20 -9.78
CA THR A 9 -18.58 -2.93 -8.88
C THR A 9 -18.71 -4.04 -7.86
N GLU A 10 -19.62 -3.89 -6.89
CA GLU A 10 -19.90 -4.93 -5.90
C GLU A 10 -20.30 -6.28 -6.53
N LYS A 11 -20.88 -6.25 -7.75
CA LYS A 11 -21.21 -7.47 -8.49
C LYS A 11 -19.99 -8.30 -8.91
N ASP A 12 -18.81 -7.67 -8.96
CA ASP A 12 -17.56 -8.31 -9.33
C ASP A 12 -16.85 -8.95 -8.13
N ILE A 13 -17.28 -8.69 -6.89
CA ILE A 13 -16.67 -9.23 -5.66
C ILE A 13 -16.45 -10.75 -5.74
N PRO A 14 -17.43 -11.59 -6.16
CA PRO A 14 -17.18 -13.04 -6.28
C PRO A 14 -16.00 -13.39 -7.19
N ALA A 15 -15.84 -12.69 -8.31
CA ALA A 15 -14.75 -12.92 -9.25
C ALA A 15 -13.40 -12.37 -8.70
N ILE A 16 -13.43 -11.28 -7.94
CA ILE A 16 -12.24 -10.75 -7.28
C ILE A 16 -11.73 -11.72 -6.21
N LEU A 17 -12.63 -12.26 -5.39
CA LEU A 17 -12.30 -13.28 -4.39
C LEU A 17 -11.77 -14.56 -5.03
N ASP A 18 -12.32 -14.96 -6.19
CA ASP A 18 -11.84 -16.10 -6.96
C ASP A 18 -10.38 -15.92 -7.42
N ILE A 19 -9.99 -14.72 -7.85
CA ILE A 19 -8.59 -14.40 -8.17
C ILE A 19 -7.72 -14.46 -6.92
N SER A 20 -8.20 -13.86 -5.84
CA SER A 20 -7.44 -13.66 -4.61
C SER A 20 -7.11 -14.95 -3.86
N LYS A 21 -7.99 -15.96 -3.90
CA LYS A 21 -7.83 -17.21 -3.14
C LYS A 21 -6.56 -18.00 -3.49
N ASP A 22 -6.05 -17.83 -4.71
CA ASP A 22 -4.88 -18.56 -5.22
C ASP A 22 -3.58 -17.73 -5.11
N ILE A 23 -3.66 -16.51 -4.57
CA ILE A 23 -2.52 -15.60 -4.41
C ILE A 23 -1.86 -15.87 -3.05
N TRP A 24 -0.54 -16.03 -3.06
CA TRP A 24 0.28 -16.27 -1.86
C TRP A 24 -0.29 -17.38 -0.96
N GLU A 25 -0.67 -18.50 -1.57
CA GLU A 25 -1.24 -19.66 -0.84
C GLU A 25 -2.53 -19.34 -0.07
N GLY A 26 -3.26 -18.31 -0.52
CA GLY A 26 -4.51 -17.84 0.07
C GLY A 26 -4.34 -16.73 1.11
N ASP A 27 -3.12 -16.27 1.36
CA ASP A 27 -2.82 -15.20 2.32
C ASP A 27 -2.90 -13.78 1.71
N ASP A 28 -3.81 -13.60 0.75
CA ASP A 28 -4.02 -12.31 0.11
C ASP A 28 -4.95 -11.43 0.96
N TYR A 29 -4.68 -10.12 0.98
CA TYR A 29 -5.42 -9.14 1.79
C TYR A 29 -6.64 -8.55 1.08
N ILE A 30 -6.77 -8.74 -0.23
CA ILE A 30 -7.88 -8.23 -1.04
C ILE A 30 -9.27 -8.54 -0.43
N PRO A 31 -9.54 -9.76 0.09
CA PRO A 31 -10.84 -10.09 0.64
C PRO A 31 -11.26 -9.19 1.81
N ASP A 32 -10.30 -8.67 2.58
CA ASP A 32 -10.58 -7.83 3.75
C ASP A 32 -10.81 -6.36 3.40
N VAL A 33 -10.47 -5.93 2.19
CA VAL A 33 -10.51 -4.51 1.79
C VAL A 33 -11.40 -4.22 0.60
N ILE A 34 -11.77 -5.23 -0.21
CA ILE A 34 -12.38 -4.99 -1.51
C ILE A 34 -13.74 -4.28 -1.43
N GLU A 35 -14.60 -4.67 -0.48
CA GLU A 35 -15.93 -4.07 -0.31
C GLU A 35 -15.80 -2.57 0.02
N ARG A 36 -14.91 -2.22 0.94
CA ARG A 36 -14.60 -0.81 1.23
C ARG A 36 -14.00 -0.13 0.00
N TRP A 37 -13.04 -0.77 -0.65
CA TRP A 37 -12.44 -0.28 -1.88
C TRP A 37 -13.42 -0.15 -3.03
N LEU A 38 -14.68 -0.56 -2.95
CA LEU A 38 -15.71 -0.23 -3.94
C LEU A 38 -16.61 0.95 -3.51
N ASN A 39 -16.59 1.34 -2.23
CA ASN A 39 -17.49 2.31 -1.58
C ASN A 39 -16.87 3.67 -1.12
N GLU A 40 -15.87 4.21 -1.81
CA GLU A 40 -15.11 5.45 -1.47
C GLU A 40 -15.06 6.28 -2.75
N ASP A 41 -15.07 7.60 -2.65
CA ASP A 41 -15.37 8.43 -3.83
C ASP A 41 -14.12 8.77 -4.69
N ASP A 42 -12.91 8.78 -4.11
CA ASP A 42 -11.67 9.26 -4.76
C ASP A 42 -10.77 8.13 -5.30
N LYS A 43 -11.37 7.16 -6.01
CA LYS A 43 -10.64 5.97 -6.48
C LYS A 43 -11.14 5.41 -7.80
N LEU A 44 -10.30 4.55 -8.37
CA LEU A 44 -10.64 3.62 -9.42
C LEU A 44 -10.30 2.21 -8.94
N VAL A 45 -11.23 1.27 -9.01
CA VAL A 45 -10.95 -0.17 -8.85
C VAL A 45 -11.26 -0.84 -10.16
N TYR A 46 -10.24 -1.20 -10.92
CA TYR A 46 -10.41 -1.61 -12.31
C TYR A 46 -10.13 -3.09 -12.51
N GLY A 47 -10.82 -3.67 -13.49
CA GLY A 47 -10.64 -5.04 -13.94
C GLY A 47 -10.01 -5.11 -15.32
N ALA A 48 -9.29 -6.20 -15.58
CA ALA A 48 -8.84 -6.58 -16.91
C ALA A 48 -9.61 -7.79 -17.42
N PHE A 49 -9.90 -7.78 -18.73
CA PHE A 49 -10.67 -8.80 -19.44
C PHE A 49 -10.01 -9.11 -20.79
N LEU A 50 -10.16 -10.36 -21.26
CA LEU A 50 -9.66 -10.79 -22.58
C LEU A 50 -10.65 -10.52 -23.72
N GLU A 51 -11.93 -10.40 -23.37
CA GLU A 51 -13.05 -10.28 -24.30
C GLU A 51 -13.70 -8.90 -24.16
N GLU A 52 -14.29 -8.42 -25.25
CA GLU A 52 -14.93 -7.09 -25.30
C GLU A 52 -16.20 -7.03 -24.45
N GLU A 53 -16.87 -8.16 -24.27
CA GLU A 53 -18.04 -8.33 -23.40
C GLU A 53 -17.68 -8.26 -21.91
N MET A 54 -16.39 -8.31 -21.55
CA MET A 54 -15.87 -8.16 -20.17
C MET A 54 -16.57 -9.05 -19.13
N LYS A 55 -16.83 -10.32 -19.48
CA LYS A 55 -17.53 -11.29 -18.62
C LYS A 55 -16.61 -11.98 -17.61
N GLU A 56 -15.40 -12.36 -18.02
CA GLU A 56 -14.44 -13.05 -17.15
C GLU A 56 -13.35 -12.10 -16.68
N LEU A 57 -13.38 -11.75 -15.39
CA LEU A 57 -12.32 -10.99 -14.75
C LEU A 57 -11.04 -11.83 -14.73
N ILE A 58 -9.93 -11.31 -15.27
CA ILE A 58 -8.63 -12.02 -15.30
C ILE A 58 -7.54 -11.33 -14.47
N GLY A 59 -7.81 -10.12 -14.01
CA GLY A 59 -6.93 -9.36 -13.15
C GLY A 59 -7.61 -8.09 -12.66
N LEU A 60 -7.05 -7.49 -11.63
CA LEU A 60 -7.58 -6.27 -11.03
C LEU A 60 -6.44 -5.38 -10.53
N GLY A 61 -6.77 -4.12 -10.27
CA GLY A 61 -5.93 -3.19 -9.55
C GLY A 61 -6.75 -2.02 -9.02
N ARG A 62 -6.10 -1.18 -8.23
CA ARG A 62 -6.69 0.03 -7.67
C ARG A 62 -5.77 1.22 -7.89
N VAL A 63 -6.37 2.38 -8.13
CA VAL A 63 -5.71 3.70 -8.03
C VAL A 63 -6.46 4.53 -7.00
N LYS A 64 -5.75 5.04 -6.00
CA LYS A 64 -6.29 6.00 -5.02
C LYS A 64 -5.63 7.36 -5.22
N MET A 65 -6.44 8.40 -5.38
CA MET A 65 -5.96 9.76 -5.54
C MET A 65 -5.91 10.48 -4.20
N PHE A 66 -4.81 11.18 -3.93
CA PHE A 66 -4.67 11.98 -2.72
C PHE A 66 -4.64 13.47 -3.07
N SER A 67 -5.12 14.28 -2.13
CA SER A 67 -5.27 15.73 -2.30
C SER A 67 -3.96 16.48 -2.61
N ASN A 68 -2.81 15.89 -2.28
CA ASN A 68 -1.50 16.44 -2.60
C ASN A 68 -1.01 16.12 -4.04
N GLY A 69 -1.79 15.37 -4.82
CA GLY A 69 -1.49 14.97 -6.19
C GLY A 69 -0.72 13.66 -6.32
N VAL A 70 -0.66 12.85 -5.27
CA VAL A 70 -0.12 11.48 -5.32
C VAL A 70 -1.22 10.51 -5.78
N ALA A 71 -0.91 9.68 -6.77
CA ALA A 71 -1.69 8.49 -7.11
C ALA A 71 -1.03 7.26 -6.48
N TRP A 72 -1.75 6.57 -5.60
CA TRP A 72 -1.31 5.30 -5.02
C TRP A 72 -1.84 4.14 -5.85
N LEU A 73 -0.94 3.32 -6.41
CA LEU A 73 -1.30 2.12 -7.15
C LEU A 73 -1.22 0.92 -6.22
N GLU A 74 -2.31 0.17 -6.07
CA GLU A 74 -2.35 -0.96 -5.14
C GLU A 74 -3.21 -2.11 -5.66
N GLY A 75 -3.18 -3.24 -4.94
CA GLY A 75 -4.06 -4.38 -5.23
C GLY A 75 -3.86 -5.09 -6.57
N GLY A 76 -2.77 -4.82 -7.29
CA GLY A 76 -2.51 -5.43 -8.60
C GLY A 76 -2.45 -6.97 -8.53
N ARG A 77 -3.40 -7.66 -9.16
CA ARG A 77 -3.48 -9.13 -9.25
C ARG A 77 -3.79 -9.59 -10.67
N VAL A 78 -3.27 -10.77 -11.01
CA VAL A 78 -3.59 -11.49 -12.25
C VAL A 78 -3.87 -12.94 -11.86
N LYS A 79 -4.94 -13.53 -12.43
CA LYS A 79 -5.24 -14.97 -12.29
C LYS A 79 -3.96 -15.80 -12.47
N ILE A 80 -3.71 -16.72 -11.55
CA ILE A 80 -2.44 -17.47 -11.50
C ILE A 80 -2.14 -18.20 -12.81
N THR A 81 -3.17 -18.75 -13.46
CA THR A 81 -3.10 -19.45 -14.76
C THR A 81 -2.77 -18.54 -15.95
N LEU A 82 -2.85 -17.21 -15.77
CA LEU A 82 -2.60 -16.19 -16.79
C LEU A 82 -1.36 -15.34 -16.48
N GLN A 83 -0.68 -15.58 -15.36
CA GLN A 83 0.56 -14.87 -15.04
C GLN A 83 1.68 -15.15 -16.06
N LYS A 84 2.70 -14.27 -16.08
CA LYS A 84 3.85 -14.32 -16.99
C LYS A 84 3.51 -14.16 -18.48
N LYS A 85 2.28 -13.74 -18.82
CA LYS A 85 1.81 -13.46 -20.20
C LYS A 85 1.76 -11.97 -20.56
N GLY A 86 2.39 -11.11 -19.77
CA GLY A 86 2.40 -9.66 -20.00
C GLY A 86 1.23 -8.88 -19.40
N ILE A 87 0.17 -9.54 -18.92
CA ILE A 87 -1.04 -8.88 -18.36
C ILE A 87 -0.72 -7.88 -17.25
N GLY A 88 0.21 -8.20 -16.35
CA GLY A 88 0.63 -7.27 -15.29
C GLY A 88 1.24 -5.96 -15.81
N ARG A 89 1.88 -5.98 -16.99
CA ARG A 89 2.41 -4.76 -17.63
C ARG A 89 1.26 -3.87 -18.08
N ASP A 90 0.26 -4.44 -18.73
CA ASP A 90 -0.89 -3.70 -19.25
C ASP A 90 -1.80 -3.20 -18.11
N LEU A 91 -2.00 -4.01 -17.05
CA LEU A 91 -2.69 -3.57 -15.83
C LEU A 91 -2.02 -2.36 -15.19
N MET A 92 -0.69 -2.39 -15.02
CA MET A 92 0.04 -1.26 -14.43
C MET A 92 0.03 -0.05 -15.37
N LYS A 93 0.10 -0.26 -16.68
CA LYS A 93 -0.03 0.81 -17.68
C LYS A 93 -1.38 1.53 -17.56
N TYR A 94 -2.47 0.77 -17.46
CA TYR A 94 -3.81 1.33 -17.32
C TYR A 94 -3.95 2.21 -16.08
N ALA A 95 -3.39 1.76 -14.94
CA ALA A 95 -3.33 2.58 -13.72
C ALA A 95 -2.52 3.87 -13.88
N ILE A 96 -1.37 3.81 -14.55
CA ILE A 96 -0.54 5.00 -14.82
C ILE A 96 -1.27 5.98 -15.73
N ASP A 97 -1.89 5.49 -16.80
CA ASP A 97 -2.63 6.32 -17.75
C ASP A 97 -3.80 7.01 -17.06
N TYR A 98 -4.55 6.29 -16.21
CA TYR A 98 -5.61 6.88 -15.38
C TYR A 98 -5.06 7.93 -14.42
N ALA A 99 -3.96 7.65 -13.71
CA ALA A 99 -3.34 8.61 -12.79
C ALA A 99 -2.94 9.91 -13.52
N ILE A 100 -2.38 9.81 -14.72
CA ILE A 100 -2.05 10.97 -15.56
C ILE A 100 -3.31 11.76 -15.94
N GLN A 101 -4.36 11.07 -16.38
CA GLN A 101 -5.64 11.69 -16.74
C GLN A 101 -6.31 12.39 -15.55
N ALA A 102 -6.20 11.79 -14.36
CA ALA A 102 -6.70 12.36 -13.11
C ALA A 102 -5.83 13.51 -12.56
N GLY A 103 -4.74 13.89 -13.26
CA GLY A 103 -3.88 15.01 -12.87
C GLY A 103 -2.89 14.69 -11.76
N ALA A 104 -2.52 13.43 -11.56
CA ALA A 104 -1.49 13.05 -10.61
C ALA A 104 -0.13 13.70 -10.96
N LYS A 105 0.55 14.21 -9.94
CA LYS A 105 1.93 14.72 -10.05
C LYS A 105 2.94 13.58 -10.00
N VAL A 106 2.62 12.53 -9.25
CA VAL A 106 3.46 11.34 -9.07
C VAL A 106 2.59 10.11 -8.83
N ALA A 107 2.95 9.00 -9.45
CA ALA A 107 2.41 7.68 -9.11
C ALA A 107 3.39 6.96 -8.17
N GLN A 108 2.87 6.34 -7.12
CA GLN A 108 3.65 5.61 -6.12
C GLN A 108 2.98 4.28 -5.84
N TYR A 109 3.78 3.28 -5.49
CA TYR A 109 3.32 2.02 -4.92
C TYR A 109 4.45 1.38 -4.13
N ASP A 110 4.13 0.40 -3.30
CA ASP A 110 5.12 -0.38 -2.58
C ASP A 110 5.06 -1.87 -2.96
N THR A 111 6.16 -2.56 -2.73
CA THR A 111 6.21 -4.00 -2.94
C THR A 111 7.32 -4.62 -2.14
N SER A 112 7.16 -5.89 -1.78
CA SER A 112 8.21 -6.64 -1.09
C SER A 112 9.51 -6.63 -1.90
N SER A 113 10.64 -6.50 -1.21
CA SER A 113 11.98 -6.65 -1.80
C SER A 113 12.17 -8.00 -2.53
N ARG A 114 11.38 -9.02 -2.14
CA ARG A 114 11.32 -10.37 -2.72
C ARG A 114 10.38 -10.50 -3.93
N ASN A 115 9.54 -9.50 -4.21
CA ASN A 115 8.61 -9.52 -5.34
C ASN A 115 9.29 -9.08 -6.64
N PHE A 116 10.12 -9.98 -7.20
CA PHE A 116 10.88 -9.70 -8.43
C PHE A 116 9.99 -9.36 -9.64
N GLY A 117 8.78 -9.94 -9.70
CA GLY A 117 7.80 -9.65 -10.74
C GLY A 117 7.36 -8.19 -10.69
N SER A 118 6.91 -7.72 -9.53
CA SER A 118 6.51 -6.34 -9.32
C SER A 118 7.66 -5.35 -9.53
N LYS A 119 8.87 -5.65 -9.02
CA LYS A 119 10.06 -4.81 -9.26
C LYS A 119 10.43 -4.70 -10.75
N SER A 120 10.23 -5.78 -11.51
CA SER A 120 10.46 -5.76 -12.96
C SER A 120 9.42 -4.91 -13.69
N LEU A 121 8.16 -4.90 -13.22
CA LEU A 121 7.12 -4.01 -13.73
C LEU A 121 7.44 -2.53 -13.44
N ALA A 122 7.87 -2.21 -12.21
CA ALA A 122 8.35 -0.87 -11.85
C ALA A 122 9.39 -0.37 -12.84
N LYS A 123 10.46 -1.16 -13.03
CA LYS A 123 11.56 -0.79 -13.93
C LYS A 123 11.09 -0.62 -15.37
N PHE A 124 10.20 -1.50 -15.84
CA PHE A 124 9.65 -1.43 -17.20
C PHE A 124 8.88 -0.13 -17.44
N HIS A 125 8.10 0.32 -16.46
CA HIS A 125 7.30 1.55 -16.52
C HIS A 125 8.03 2.80 -16.03
N GLY A 126 9.34 2.71 -15.76
CA GLY A 126 10.18 3.86 -15.40
C GLY A 126 10.09 4.31 -13.93
N PHE A 127 9.47 3.53 -13.04
CA PHE A 127 9.51 3.78 -11.61
C PHE A 127 10.95 3.64 -11.07
N LYS A 128 11.25 4.41 -10.03
CA LYS A 128 12.51 4.36 -9.29
C LYS A 128 12.23 4.07 -7.83
N GLU A 129 13.11 3.31 -7.18
CA GLU A 129 13.00 3.06 -5.74
C GLU A 129 13.15 4.40 -4.99
N LYS A 130 12.09 4.79 -4.26
CA LYS A 130 12.04 6.02 -3.47
C LYS A 130 12.59 5.79 -2.06
N LYS A 131 12.20 4.69 -1.43
CA LYS A 131 12.55 4.32 -0.05
C LYS A 131 12.51 2.81 0.15
N ARG A 132 13.10 2.39 1.27
CA ARG A 132 13.01 1.02 1.79
C ARG A 132 12.61 1.03 3.25
N MET A 133 11.81 0.04 3.61
CA MET A 133 11.45 -0.33 4.98
C MET A 133 11.97 -1.74 5.23
N GLU A 134 12.46 -1.99 6.42
CA GLU A 134 12.76 -3.34 6.92
C GLU A 134 11.73 -3.71 7.98
N VAL A 135 11.12 -4.87 7.84
CA VAL A 135 10.20 -5.43 8.82
C VAL A 135 10.99 -6.44 9.66
N LEU A 136 11.01 -6.20 10.98
CA LEU A 136 11.70 -7.06 11.93
C LEU A 136 10.68 -7.72 12.84
N GLU A 137 10.66 -9.05 12.80
CA GLU A 137 9.76 -9.87 13.62
C GLU A 137 10.57 -10.79 14.53
N CYS A 138 10.13 -10.89 15.79
CA CYS A 138 10.71 -11.81 16.76
C CYS A 138 9.62 -12.30 17.69
N LYS A 139 9.70 -13.56 18.12
CA LYS A 139 8.78 -14.07 19.13
C LYS A 139 9.16 -13.48 20.47
N MET A 140 8.18 -12.92 21.19
CA MET A 140 8.42 -12.25 22.47
C MET A 140 9.17 -13.13 23.49
N ARG A 141 8.94 -14.44 23.47
CA ARG A 141 9.64 -15.43 24.32
C ARG A 141 11.12 -15.63 24.00
N GLU A 142 11.55 -15.25 22.80
CA GLU A 142 12.94 -15.37 22.33
C GLU A 142 13.75 -14.10 22.64
N LEU A 143 13.08 -13.01 23.05
CA LEU A 143 13.72 -11.76 23.42
C LEU A 143 14.52 -11.91 24.72
N LYS A 144 15.82 -11.61 24.65
CA LYS A 144 16.70 -11.52 25.80
C LYS A 144 16.96 -10.05 26.09
N LEU A 145 16.36 -9.53 27.16
CA LEU A 145 16.55 -8.15 27.58
C LEU A 145 17.96 -7.96 28.13
N SER A 146 18.71 -7.02 27.56
CA SER A 146 19.97 -6.53 28.11
C SER A 146 19.74 -5.20 28.83
N LYS A 147 20.56 -4.91 29.86
CA LYS A 147 20.62 -3.56 30.42
C LYS A 147 21.22 -2.63 29.36
N SER A 148 20.50 -1.57 29.02
CA SER A 148 20.96 -0.52 28.12
C SER A 148 20.71 0.84 28.77
N ASP A 149 21.54 1.83 28.43
CA ASP A 149 21.28 3.21 28.79
C ASP A 149 20.20 3.79 27.87
N PHE A 150 19.10 4.21 28.48
CA PHE A 150 17.95 4.81 27.81
C PHE A 150 17.78 6.28 28.19
N SER A 151 18.79 6.91 28.81
CA SER A 151 18.74 8.31 29.27
C SER A 151 18.49 9.31 28.13
N GLN A 152 18.93 8.99 26.91
CA GLN A 152 18.67 9.79 25.71
C GLN A 152 17.24 9.64 25.14
N ILE A 153 16.45 8.67 25.63
CA ILE A 153 15.09 8.45 25.13
C ILE A 153 14.12 9.38 25.87
N ARG A 154 13.38 10.17 25.09
CA ARG A 154 12.30 11.01 25.61
C ARG A 154 10.98 10.73 24.90
N LYS A 155 9.88 11.14 25.54
CA LYS A 155 8.57 11.17 24.90
C LYS A 155 8.49 12.30 23.88
N LEU A 156 7.63 12.11 22.91
CA LEU A 156 7.35 13.02 21.81
C LEU A 156 5.83 13.19 21.69
N THR A 157 5.37 14.40 21.38
CA THR A 157 3.98 14.67 20.98
C THR A 157 3.78 14.45 19.47
N ASN A 158 2.56 14.20 19.00
CA ASN A 158 2.25 14.17 17.57
C ASN A 158 2.78 15.40 16.80
N GLU A 159 2.63 16.61 17.34
CA GLU A 159 3.06 17.84 16.68
C GLU A 159 4.59 17.93 16.56
N GLU A 160 5.32 17.56 17.62
CA GLU A 160 6.78 17.46 17.52
C GLU A 160 7.20 16.37 16.52
N ALA A 161 6.49 15.24 16.44
CA ALA A 161 6.77 14.18 15.46
C ALA A 161 6.61 14.68 14.02
N LYS A 162 5.50 15.36 13.73
CA LYS A 162 5.25 16.00 12.43
C LYS A 162 6.37 16.96 12.08
N ASP A 163 6.81 17.80 13.02
CA ASP A 163 7.88 18.77 12.77
C ASP A 163 9.25 18.14 12.55
N ILE A 164 9.53 17.00 13.18
CA ILE A 164 10.74 16.22 12.88
C ILE A 164 10.64 15.60 11.49
N TYR A 165 9.52 14.93 11.16
CA TYR A 165 9.35 14.29 9.85
C TYR A 165 9.45 15.29 8.68
N LYS A 166 8.93 16.52 8.83
CA LYS A 166 9.08 17.59 7.82
C LYS A 166 10.54 17.94 7.52
N LYS A 167 11.47 17.67 8.44
CA LYS A 167 12.91 17.94 8.28
C LYS A 167 13.69 16.72 7.77
N MET A 168 13.10 15.54 7.83
CA MET A 168 13.70 14.31 7.32
C MET A 168 13.48 14.20 5.81
N ASP A 169 14.38 13.50 5.12
CA ASP A 169 14.11 13.09 3.74
C ASP A 169 13.04 12.00 3.74
N ILE A 170 11.78 12.44 3.64
CA ILE A 170 10.65 11.54 3.47
C ILE A 170 10.28 11.30 2.00
N GLY A 171 11.13 11.74 1.07
CA GLY A 171 10.89 11.76 -0.37
C GLY A 171 9.75 12.71 -0.79
N PRO A 172 9.32 12.71 -2.07
CA PRO A 172 8.31 13.66 -2.56
C PRO A 172 6.96 13.48 -1.87
N GLY A 173 6.30 14.58 -1.54
CA GLY A 173 4.99 14.58 -0.86
C GLY A 173 5.08 15.00 0.61
N ASN A 174 3.97 14.89 1.32
CA ASN A 174 3.83 15.18 2.75
C ASN A 174 3.18 13.97 3.44
N GLU A 175 3.67 12.78 3.12
CA GLU A 175 3.16 11.51 3.62
C GLU A 175 4.29 10.63 4.15
N LEU A 176 3.99 9.89 5.21
CA LEU A 176 4.87 8.88 5.79
C LEU A 176 4.47 7.51 5.25
N ASN A 177 5.42 6.77 4.69
CA ASN A 177 5.21 5.35 4.40
C ASN A 177 5.14 4.58 5.73
N ILE A 178 4.07 3.80 5.92
CA ILE A 178 3.82 3.01 7.13
C ILE A 178 3.73 1.52 6.78
N GLY A 179 4.53 1.09 5.80
CA GLY A 179 4.47 -0.25 5.22
C GLY A 179 3.68 -0.25 3.92
N TRP A 180 2.63 -1.08 3.87
CA TRP A 180 1.77 -1.31 2.70
C TRP A 180 0.80 -0.17 2.37
N SER A 181 0.96 0.96 3.05
CA SER A 181 0.18 2.18 2.85
C SER A 181 1.02 3.39 3.27
N TYR A 182 0.41 4.57 3.17
CA TYR A 182 0.97 5.79 3.70
C TYR A 182 -0.07 6.61 4.44
N ILE A 183 0.41 7.45 5.33
CA ILE A 183 -0.40 8.40 6.08
C ILE A 183 0.07 9.82 5.77
N PRO A 184 -0.81 10.73 5.32
CA PRO A 184 -0.49 12.14 5.26
C PRO A 184 0.00 12.64 6.62
N LEU A 185 1.06 13.44 6.66
CA LEU A 185 1.62 13.94 7.93
C LEU A 185 0.59 14.69 8.77
N LEU A 186 -0.37 15.36 8.13
CA LEU A 186 -1.47 16.07 8.80
C LEU A 186 -2.37 15.12 9.59
N ASN A 187 -2.50 13.87 9.13
CA ASN A 187 -3.33 12.83 9.72
C ASN A 187 -2.57 11.99 10.77
N LEU A 188 -1.31 12.30 11.07
CA LEU A 188 -0.58 11.65 12.16
C LEU A 188 -1.21 11.99 13.51
N GLU A 189 -1.60 10.94 14.24
CA GLU A 189 -2.27 11.03 15.54
C GLU A 189 -1.70 10.00 16.53
N ASP A 190 -1.82 10.30 17.83
CA ASP A 190 -1.26 9.47 18.92
C ASP A 190 -2.25 8.43 19.45
N LYS A 191 -3.35 8.16 18.74
CA LYS A 191 -4.44 7.30 19.23
C LYS A 191 -3.92 5.92 19.64
N ASN A 192 -4.03 5.63 20.92
CA ASN A 192 -3.59 4.37 21.55
C ASN A 192 -2.11 4.02 21.30
N SER A 193 -1.25 5.04 21.27
CA SER A 193 0.19 4.85 21.05
C SER A 193 1.04 5.73 21.95
N LEU A 194 2.29 5.32 22.15
CA LEU A 194 3.33 6.09 22.83
C LEU A 194 4.45 6.36 21.84
N TRP A 195 4.73 7.64 21.60
CA TRP A 195 5.83 8.08 20.77
C TRP A 195 7.07 8.38 21.61
N LEU A 196 8.20 7.84 21.17
CA LEU A 196 9.51 7.97 21.80
C LEU A 196 10.52 8.40 20.75
N THR A 197 11.55 9.13 21.15
CA THR A 197 12.62 9.55 20.23
C THR A 197 13.97 9.63 20.94
N ASN A 198 15.04 9.51 20.16
CA ASN A 198 16.42 9.89 20.49
C ASN A 198 17.01 10.67 19.30
N SER A 199 18.35 10.82 19.21
CA SER A 199 18.99 11.51 18.09
C SER A 199 18.82 10.83 16.72
N GLU A 200 18.54 9.53 16.70
CA GLU A 200 18.60 8.69 15.50
C GLU A 200 17.23 8.26 14.98
N ALA A 201 16.22 8.18 15.85
CA ALA A 201 14.96 7.54 15.51
C ALA A 201 13.76 8.14 16.23
N ILE A 202 12.60 7.94 15.60
CA ILE A 202 11.28 8.06 16.20
C ILE A 202 10.69 6.66 16.26
N LEU A 203 10.21 6.27 17.44
CA LEU A 203 9.54 5.00 17.69
C LEU A 203 8.10 5.27 18.13
N GLN A 204 7.13 4.74 17.38
CA GLN A 204 5.75 4.67 17.82
C GLN A 204 5.47 3.28 18.38
N LYS A 205 5.26 3.18 19.70
CA LYS A 205 4.78 1.96 20.33
C LYS A 205 3.25 1.96 20.30
N ILE A 206 2.66 1.05 19.55
CA ILE A 206 1.20 0.90 19.45
C ILE A 206 0.72 -0.13 20.48
N ASP A 207 -0.39 0.15 21.16
CA ASP A 207 -1.00 -0.83 22.06
C ASP A 207 -1.68 -1.96 21.26
N ILE A 208 -1.17 -3.18 21.45
CA ILE A 208 -1.62 -4.42 20.78
C ILE A 208 -3.08 -4.76 21.15
N LYS A 209 -3.54 -4.37 22.36
CA LYS A 209 -4.90 -4.70 22.83
C LYS A 209 -5.96 -3.80 22.21
N THR A 210 -5.58 -2.59 21.82
CA THR A 210 -6.43 -1.65 21.10
C THR A 210 -6.07 -1.73 19.62
N ARG A 211 -6.55 -2.78 18.91
CA ARG A 211 -6.28 -3.05 17.48
C ARG A 211 -5.46 -1.94 16.81
N ALA A 212 -4.13 -2.07 16.82
CA ALA A 212 -3.24 -1.24 16.03
C ALA A 212 -3.74 -1.25 14.58
N GLN A 213 -3.60 -0.14 13.84
CA GLN A 213 -3.76 -0.08 12.36
C GLN A 213 -3.31 -1.42 11.77
N PRO A 214 -4.21 -2.30 11.25
CA PRO A 214 -3.75 -3.53 10.64
C PRO A 214 -2.84 -3.14 9.49
N GLU A 215 -1.94 -4.03 9.11
CA GLU A 215 -1.11 -3.89 7.91
C GLU A 215 -1.93 -3.76 6.61
N LYS A 216 -3.27 -3.87 6.71
CA LYS A 216 -4.24 -3.64 5.65
C LYS A 216 -4.72 -2.18 5.74
N PRO A 217 -4.73 -1.40 4.64
CA PRO A 217 -5.16 0.00 4.65
C PRO A 217 -6.53 0.16 5.35
N ARG A 218 -6.75 1.25 6.12
CA ARG A 218 -7.96 1.49 6.95
C ARG A 218 -8.95 2.50 6.35
N GLU A 219 -10.17 2.51 6.91
CA GLU A 219 -11.33 3.39 6.61
C GLU A 219 -11.03 4.90 6.59
N ASN A 220 -9.91 5.35 7.16
CA ASN A 220 -9.59 6.77 7.37
C ASN A 220 -8.26 7.18 6.71
N GLU A 221 -7.63 6.30 5.96
CA GLU A 221 -6.47 6.65 5.11
C GLU A 221 -6.94 7.35 3.85
#